data_AF-A0A9D1VU95-F1
#
_entry.id   AF-A0A9D1VU95-F1
#
_cell.length_a   1.000
_cell.length_b   1.000
_cell.length_c   1.000
_cell.angle_alpha   90.00
_cell.angle_beta   90.00
_cell.angle_gamma   90.00
#
_symmetry.space_group_name_H-M   'P 1'
#
loop_
_entity.id
_entity.type
_entity.pdbx_description
1 polymer ?
#
loop_
_entity_poly.entity_id
_entity_poly.type
_entity_poly.pdbx_seq_one_letter_code
_entity_poly.pdbx_strand_id
1 'polypeptide(L)'
;MKDYQAAMLLAYPRAEKLIENLGQLAEAKAYGSYSGREATEVCVARILSYLHARDCFAVLRDKVDEVLSQLTREERYLLEYKYFRRRKVLEGEFADMQCAFSARTYYRRQRRLEGKLNSLFLRGGADRAWFRALFSDIAYMRSLVEGVRRGDAMTDKRAHATLRVRGGNGAPAKRAPARAKEEDRSSVRCIG
;
A
#
# COMPACT_ATOMS: atom_id res chain seq x y z
N MET A 1 -15.86 -11.40 -3.28
CA MET A 1 -15.19 -10.31 -4.01
C MET A 1 -14.19 -9.56 -3.16
N LYS A 2 -14.53 -9.22 -1.91
CA LYS A 2 -13.65 -8.44 -1.01
C LYS A 2 -12.19 -8.91 -0.97
N ASP A 3 -11.92 -10.20 -0.78
CA ASP A 3 -10.54 -10.70 -0.71
C ASP A 3 -9.77 -10.48 -2.02
N TYR A 4 -10.43 -10.76 -3.15
CA TYR A 4 -9.86 -10.61 -4.49
C TYR A 4 -9.61 -9.13 -4.82
N GLN A 5 -10.57 -8.26 -4.49
CA GLN A 5 -10.43 -6.82 -4.61
C GLN A 5 -9.23 -6.29 -3.81
N ALA A 6 -9.09 -6.72 -2.55
CA ALA A 6 -7.95 -6.33 -1.74
C ALA A 6 -6.63 -6.85 -2.32
N ALA A 7 -6.58 -8.09 -2.81
CA ALA A 7 -5.39 -8.65 -3.46
C ALA A 7 -5.00 -7.86 -4.72
N MET A 8 -5.96 -7.49 -5.57
CA MET A 8 -5.73 -6.64 -6.75
C MET A 8 -5.12 -5.29 -6.35
N LEU A 9 -5.69 -4.63 -5.35
CA LEU A 9 -5.19 -3.33 -4.86
C LEU A 9 -3.81 -3.44 -4.19
N LEU A 10 -3.49 -4.57 -3.54
CA LEU A 10 -2.17 -4.80 -2.94
C LEU A 10 -1.08 -5.11 -3.99
N ALA A 11 -1.46 -5.78 -5.09
CA ALA A 11 -0.53 -6.10 -6.17
C ALA A 11 -0.22 -4.89 -7.06
N TYR A 12 -1.21 -4.02 -7.28
CA TYR A 12 -1.14 -2.88 -8.22
C TYR A 12 0.13 -2.00 -8.11
N PRO A 13 0.59 -1.55 -6.93
CA PRO A 13 1.78 -0.70 -6.83
C PRO A 13 3.07 -1.34 -7.34
N ARG A 14 3.08 -2.68 -7.43
CA ARG A 14 4.21 -3.47 -7.89
C ARG A 14 3.99 -4.01 -9.31
N ALA A 15 2.80 -3.83 -9.89
CA ALA A 15 2.43 -4.43 -11.16
C ALA A 15 3.40 -4.04 -12.28
N GLU A 16 3.77 -2.76 -12.38
CA GLU A 16 4.73 -2.28 -13.39
C GLU A 16 6.10 -2.97 -13.28
N LYS A 17 6.66 -3.01 -12.07
CA LYS A 17 7.92 -3.70 -11.82
C LYS A 17 7.82 -5.22 -12.06
N LEU A 18 6.68 -5.83 -11.75
CA LEU A 18 6.44 -7.25 -12.01
C LEU A 18 6.39 -7.53 -13.52
N ILE A 19 5.71 -6.67 -14.30
CA ILE A 19 5.64 -6.75 -15.77
C ILE A 19 7.05 -6.68 -16.37
N GLU A 20 7.85 -5.69 -15.95
CA GLU A 20 9.24 -5.53 -16.42
C GLU A 20 10.09 -6.75 -16.09
N ASN A 21 10.10 -7.18 -14.82
CA ASN A 21 10.89 -8.33 -14.38
C ASN A 21 10.50 -9.62 -15.11
N LEU A 22 9.21 -9.85 -15.35
CA LEU A 22 8.73 -11.03 -16.07
C LEU A 22 9.16 -11.01 -17.55
N GLY A 23 9.17 -9.82 -18.17
CA GLY A 23 9.75 -9.64 -19.50
C GLY A 23 11.23 -9.99 -19.54
N GLN A 24 12.02 -9.44 -18.61
CA GLN A 24 13.46 -9.73 -18.50
C GLN A 24 13.74 -11.23 -18.23
N LEU A 25 12.92 -11.89 -17.41
CA LEU A 25 13.04 -13.34 -17.17
C LEU A 25 12.76 -14.16 -18.42
N ALA A 26 11.75 -13.78 -19.21
CA ALA A 26 11.45 -14.44 -20.48
C ALA A 26 12.61 -14.29 -21.48
N GLU A 27 13.16 -13.08 -21.61
CA GLU A 27 14.31 -12.79 -22.48
C GLU A 27 15.56 -13.54 -22.03
N ALA A 28 15.91 -13.46 -20.74
CA ALA A 28 17.08 -14.16 -20.19
C ALA A 28 16.96 -15.69 -20.39
N LYS A 29 15.75 -16.24 -20.24
CA LYS A 29 15.50 -17.66 -20.49
C LYS A 29 15.62 -18.02 -21.97
N ALA A 30 15.16 -17.16 -22.86
CA ALA A 30 15.31 -17.34 -24.31
C ALA A 30 16.79 -17.30 -24.73
N TYR A 31 17.58 -16.32 -24.27
CA TYR A 31 19.01 -16.26 -24.57
C TYR A 31 19.80 -17.45 -23.99
N GLY A 32 19.46 -17.86 -22.76
CA GLY A 32 20.08 -19.02 -22.11
C GLY A 32 19.65 -20.39 -22.65
N SER A 33 18.67 -20.43 -23.56
CA SER A 33 18.14 -21.70 -24.09
C SER A 33 19.15 -22.45 -24.96
N TYR A 34 20.07 -21.74 -25.63
CA TYR A 34 21.02 -22.32 -26.57
C TYR A 34 22.18 -23.07 -25.89
N SER A 35 22.49 -22.72 -24.63
CA SER A 35 23.58 -23.33 -23.84
C SER A 35 23.08 -24.28 -22.75
N GLY A 36 21.75 -24.40 -22.59
CA GLY A 36 21.13 -25.25 -21.59
C GLY A 36 21.10 -26.73 -22.00
N ARG A 37 21.22 -27.62 -21.00
CA ARG A 37 20.93 -29.07 -21.17
C ARG A 37 19.44 -29.41 -21.03
N GLU A 38 18.59 -28.39 -20.98
CA GLU A 38 17.15 -28.54 -20.75
C GLU A 38 16.45 -28.85 -22.07
N ALA A 39 15.44 -29.72 -22.04
CA ALA A 39 14.66 -30.03 -23.23
C ALA A 39 13.96 -28.76 -23.76
N THR A 40 13.93 -28.60 -25.08
CA THR A 40 13.38 -27.41 -25.74
C THR A 40 11.94 -27.12 -25.30
N GLU A 41 11.10 -28.14 -25.19
CA GLU A 41 9.70 -28.03 -24.75
C GLU A 41 9.56 -27.41 -23.36
N VAL A 42 10.42 -27.83 -22.42
CA VAL A 42 10.42 -27.32 -21.04
C VAL A 42 10.86 -25.85 -21.02
N CYS A 43 11.86 -25.50 -21.84
CA CYS A 43 12.32 -24.13 -21.95
C CYS A 43 11.23 -23.22 -22.52
N VAL A 44 10.58 -23.64 -23.61
CA VAL A 44 9.47 -22.90 -24.24
C VAL A 44 8.30 -22.75 -23.27
N ALA A 45 7.89 -23.81 -22.58
CA ALA A 45 6.80 -23.75 -21.61
C ALA A 45 7.08 -22.73 -20.49
N ARG A 46 8.32 -22.66 -20.00
CA ARG A 46 8.73 -21.65 -19.00
C ARG A 46 8.64 -20.23 -19.53
N ILE A 47 9.14 -19.97 -20.73
CA ILE A 47 9.07 -18.65 -21.38
C ILE A 47 7.60 -18.24 -21.52
N LEU A 48 6.75 -19.14 -22.03
CA LEU A 48 5.31 -18.89 -22.16
C LEU A 48 4.66 -18.60 -20.80
N SER A 49 5.05 -19.29 -19.74
CA SER A 49 4.53 -19.02 -18.39
C SER A 49 4.87 -17.60 -17.89
N TYR A 50 6.08 -17.10 -18.17
CA TYR A 50 6.49 -15.75 -17.79
C TYR A 50 5.74 -14.69 -18.59
N LEU A 51 5.59 -14.90 -19.89
CA LEU A 51 4.82 -14.01 -20.77
C LEU A 51 3.35 -13.97 -20.39
N HIS A 52 2.74 -15.13 -20.12
CA HIS A 52 1.35 -15.20 -19.65
C HIS A 52 1.17 -14.44 -18.34
N ALA A 53 2.05 -14.65 -17.35
CA ALA A 53 1.99 -13.94 -16.08
C ALA A 53 2.15 -12.42 -16.27
N ARG A 54 3.06 -11.99 -17.15
CA ARG A 54 3.27 -10.58 -17.51
C ARG A 54 1.98 -9.97 -18.04
N ASP A 55 1.36 -10.63 -19.00
CA ASP A 55 0.15 -10.13 -19.65
C ASP A 55 -1.02 -10.07 -18.66
N CYS A 56 -1.16 -11.05 -17.74
CA CYS A 56 -2.14 -10.98 -16.67
C CYS A 56 -1.94 -9.75 -15.75
N PHE A 57 -0.69 -9.42 -15.38
CA PHE A 57 -0.41 -8.22 -14.58
C PHE A 57 -0.64 -6.92 -15.36
N ALA A 58 -0.40 -6.91 -16.68
CA ALA A 58 -0.73 -5.76 -17.53
C ALA A 58 -2.25 -5.51 -17.54
N VAL A 59 -3.05 -6.55 -17.77
CA VAL A 59 -4.52 -6.45 -17.73
C VAL A 59 -5.01 -5.99 -16.35
N LEU A 60 -4.43 -6.51 -15.27
CA LEU A 60 -4.76 -6.05 -13.91
C LEU A 60 -4.46 -4.56 -13.71
N ARG A 61 -3.29 -4.10 -14.14
CA ARG A 61 -2.89 -2.70 -14.02
C ARG A 61 -3.91 -1.80 -14.73
N ASP A 62 -4.19 -2.11 -16.00
CA ASP A 62 -5.10 -1.31 -16.82
C ASP A 62 -6.52 -1.29 -16.22
N LYS A 63 -6.98 -2.43 -15.66
CA LYS A 63 -8.27 -2.51 -14.94
C LYS A 63 -8.30 -1.66 -13.68
N VAL A 64 -7.22 -1.66 -12.90
CA VAL A 64 -7.15 -0.83 -11.70
C VAL A 64 -7.05 0.64 -12.07
N ASP A 65 -6.30 1.00 -13.11
CA ASP A 65 -6.20 2.38 -13.61
C ASP A 65 -7.57 2.92 -14.07
N GLU A 66 -8.34 2.11 -14.80
CA GLU A 66 -9.71 2.43 -15.20
C GLU A 66 -10.59 2.74 -13.99
N VAL A 67 -10.48 1.95 -12.91
CA VAL A 67 -11.21 2.19 -11.66
C VAL A 67 -10.72 3.45 -10.96
N LEU A 68 -9.40 3.66 -10.86
CA LEU A 68 -8.79 4.81 -10.20
C LEU A 68 -9.15 6.14 -10.88
N SER A 69 -9.31 6.14 -12.21
CA SER A 69 -9.70 7.33 -12.97
C SER A 69 -11.08 7.90 -12.56
N GLN A 70 -11.93 7.05 -11.98
CA GLN A 70 -13.30 7.38 -11.57
C GLN A 70 -13.40 7.77 -10.09
N LEU A 71 -12.26 7.80 -9.40
CA LEU A 71 -12.18 8.14 -7.99
C LEU A 71 -11.82 9.61 -7.81
N THR A 72 -12.48 10.21 -6.82
CA THR A 72 -12.10 11.53 -6.34
C THR A 72 -10.69 11.51 -5.76
N ARG A 73 -10.09 12.70 -5.63
CA ARG A 73 -8.76 12.86 -5.06
C ARG A 73 -8.67 12.28 -3.64
N GLU A 74 -9.68 12.55 -2.80
CA GLU A 74 -9.75 12.01 -1.44
C GLU A 74 -9.81 10.47 -1.41
N GLU A 75 -10.59 9.86 -2.29
CA GLU A 75 -10.70 8.40 -2.38
C GLU A 75 -9.38 7.76 -2.83
N ARG A 76 -8.67 8.38 -3.78
CA ARG A 76 -7.33 7.94 -4.19
C ARG A 76 -6.33 8.03 -3.04
N TYR A 77 -6.39 9.08 -2.23
CA TYR A 77 -5.56 9.18 -1.02
C TYR A 77 -5.84 8.06 -0.01
N LEU A 78 -7.11 7.72 0.23
CA LEU A 78 -7.46 6.61 1.12
C LEU A 78 -6.89 5.26 0.62
N LEU A 79 -6.90 5.04 -0.70
CA LEU A 79 -6.24 3.87 -1.30
C LEU A 79 -4.73 3.92 -1.14
N GLU A 80 -4.12 5.08 -1.36
CA GLU A 80 -2.69 5.28 -1.21
C GLU A 80 -2.26 5.05 0.24
N TYR A 81 -3.08 5.46 1.19
CA TYR A 81 -2.84 5.27 2.61
C TYR A 81 -2.93 3.81 3.04
N LYS A 82 -4.00 3.10 2.63
CA LYS A 82 -4.30 1.73 3.10
C LYS A 82 -3.56 0.65 2.32
N TYR A 83 -3.64 0.68 0.99
CA TYR A 83 -3.21 -0.40 0.11
C TYR A 83 -1.86 -0.12 -0.53
N PHE A 84 -1.73 1.02 -1.23
CA PHE A 84 -0.56 1.23 -2.10
C PHE A 84 0.71 1.63 -1.33
N ARG A 85 0.53 2.44 -0.28
CA ARG A 85 1.55 2.82 0.71
C ARG A 85 2.80 3.45 0.10
N ARG A 86 2.70 4.09 -1.08
CA ARG A 86 3.85 4.74 -1.72
C ARG A 86 4.11 6.07 -1.03
N ARG A 87 5.17 6.10 -0.22
CA ARG A 87 5.55 7.26 0.59
C ARG A 87 5.74 8.52 -0.26
N LYS A 88 6.41 8.40 -1.42
CA LYS A 88 6.65 9.50 -2.35
C LYS A 88 5.37 10.15 -2.86
N VAL A 89 4.32 9.36 -3.12
CA VAL A 89 3.02 9.86 -3.59
C VAL A 89 2.29 10.58 -2.46
N LEU A 90 2.30 10.01 -1.25
CA LEU A 90 1.69 10.62 -0.07
C LEU A 90 2.34 11.95 0.32
N GLU A 91 3.67 12.04 0.27
CA GLU A 91 4.44 13.24 0.60
C GLU A 91 4.51 14.26 -0.55
N GLY A 92 4.17 13.84 -1.78
CA GLY A 92 4.16 14.70 -2.97
C GLY A 92 2.75 15.14 -3.34
N GLU A 93 2.04 14.29 -4.08
CA GLU A 93 0.71 14.59 -4.66
C GLU A 93 -0.38 14.86 -3.62
N PHE A 94 -0.20 14.37 -2.39
CA PHE A 94 -1.16 14.48 -1.30
C PHE A 94 -0.61 15.22 -0.08
N ALA A 95 0.48 15.98 -0.24
CA ALA A 95 1.13 16.72 0.85
C ALA A 95 0.19 17.71 1.56
N ASP A 96 -0.74 18.29 0.80
CA ASP A 96 -1.77 19.23 1.25
C ASP A 96 -2.96 18.53 1.93
N MET A 97 -3.12 17.22 1.74
CA MET A 97 -4.17 16.45 2.41
C MET A 97 -3.80 16.14 3.86
N GLN A 98 -4.16 17.07 4.73
CA GLN A 98 -4.22 16.84 6.17
C GLN A 98 -5.54 16.17 6.51
N CYS A 99 -5.58 14.84 6.43
CA CYS A 99 -6.72 14.09 6.91
C CYS A 99 -6.76 14.08 8.44
N ALA A 100 -7.29 15.16 9.03
CA ALA A 100 -7.68 15.24 10.43
C ALA A 100 -8.94 14.39 10.70
N PHE A 101 -8.90 13.11 10.34
CA PHE A 101 -9.99 12.19 10.63
C PHE A 101 -9.86 11.66 12.05
N SER A 102 -10.95 11.66 12.80
CA SER A 102 -11.10 10.69 13.88
C SER A 102 -11.07 9.27 13.28
N ALA A 103 -10.54 8.29 14.01
CA ALA A 103 -10.47 6.90 13.55
C ALA A 103 -11.84 6.40 13.01
N ARG A 104 -12.93 6.78 13.67
CA ARG A 104 -14.31 6.49 13.25
C ARG A 104 -14.65 7.03 11.85
N THR A 105 -14.21 8.24 11.53
CA THR A 105 -14.47 8.87 10.23
C THR A 105 -13.69 8.17 9.12
N TYR A 106 -12.42 7.83 9.38
CA TYR A 106 -11.58 7.07 8.47
C TYR A 106 -12.23 5.72 8.12
N TYR A 107 -12.58 4.90 9.11
CA TYR A 107 -13.19 3.59 8.85
C TYR A 107 -14.52 3.69 8.11
N ARG A 108 -15.35 4.70 8.40
CA ARG A 108 -16.61 4.93 7.70
C ARG A 108 -16.38 5.28 6.22
N ARG A 109 -15.43 6.18 5.94
CA ARG A 109 -15.05 6.56 4.57
C ARG A 109 -14.45 5.36 3.83
N GLN A 110 -13.58 4.60 4.49
CA GLN A 110 -12.96 3.41 3.94
C GLN A 110 -14.00 2.35 3.56
N ARG A 111 -14.99 2.09 4.41
CA ARG A 111 -16.07 1.13 4.13
C ARG A 111 -16.94 1.56 2.95
N ARG A 112 -17.23 2.86 2.83
CA ARG A 112 -17.96 3.41 1.67
C ARG A 112 -17.16 3.25 0.39
N LEU A 113 -15.86 3.57 0.43
CA LEU A 113 -14.94 3.41 -0.68
C LEU A 113 -14.82 1.94 -1.10
N GLU A 114 -14.71 1.01 -0.16
CA GLU A 114 -14.68 -0.42 -0.46
C GLU A 114 -15.94 -0.88 -1.21
N GLY A 115 -17.12 -0.41 -0.81
CA GLY A 115 -18.38 -0.68 -1.51
C GLY A 115 -18.40 -0.11 -2.93
N LYS A 116 -17.95 1.14 -3.10
CA LYS A 116 -17.83 1.80 -4.42
C LYS A 116 -16.85 1.09 -5.33
N LEU A 117 -15.69 0.69 -4.82
CA LEU A 117 -14.70 -0.06 -5.59
C LEU A 117 -15.27 -1.40 -6.04
N ASN A 118 -15.97 -2.11 -5.16
CA ASN A 118 -16.60 -3.37 -5.53
C ASN A 118 -17.61 -3.18 -6.69
N SER A 119 -18.43 -2.12 -6.67
CA SER A 119 -19.35 -1.86 -7.78
C SER A 119 -18.62 -1.48 -9.07
N LEU A 120 -17.54 -0.69 -8.99
CA LEU A 120 -16.72 -0.33 -10.15
C LEU A 120 -16.03 -1.53 -10.78
N PHE A 121 -15.41 -2.41 -9.98
CA PHE A 121 -14.79 -3.63 -10.48
C PHE A 121 -15.82 -4.56 -11.13
N LEU A 122 -16.98 -4.77 -10.48
CA LEU A 122 -18.04 -5.61 -11.04
C LEU A 122 -18.58 -5.05 -12.35
N ARG A 123 -18.80 -3.73 -12.44
CA ARG A 123 -19.25 -3.07 -13.67
C ARG A 123 -18.21 -3.21 -14.80
N GLY A 124 -16.93 -3.23 -14.45
CA GLY A 124 -15.83 -3.45 -15.39
C GLY A 124 -15.57 -4.92 -15.74
N GLY A 125 -16.41 -5.86 -15.29
CA GLY A 125 -16.28 -7.30 -15.52
C GLY A 125 -15.24 -8.01 -14.65
N ALA A 126 -14.61 -7.31 -13.69
CA ALA A 126 -13.60 -7.86 -12.80
C ALA A 126 -14.24 -8.56 -11.58
N ASP A 127 -14.99 -9.62 -11.86
CA ASP A 127 -15.62 -10.45 -10.84
C ASP A 127 -14.71 -11.58 -10.32
N ARG A 128 -15.28 -12.52 -9.55
CA ARG A 128 -14.52 -13.65 -8.99
C ARG A 128 -14.06 -14.60 -10.09
N ALA A 129 -14.92 -14.86 -11.07
CA ALA A 129 -14.64 -15.80 -12.14
C ALA A 129 -13.51 -15.24 -13.02
N TRP A 130 -13.59 -13.97 -13.38
CA TRP A 130 -12.54 -13.23 -14.08
C TRP A 130 -11.20 -13.32 -13.34
N PHE A 131 -11.18 -13.03 -12.04
CA PHE A 131 -9.93 -13.08 -11.27
C PHE A 131 -9.35 -14.49 -11.27
N ARG A 132 -10.19 -15.52 -11.07
CA ARG A 132 -9.73 -16.91 -11.07
C ARG A 132 -9.20 -17.33 -12.44
N ALA A 133 -9.84 -16.91 -13.52
CA ALA A 133 -9.40 -17.22 -14.87
C ALA A 133 -8.03 -16.61 -15.20
N LEU A 134 -7.73 -15.39 -14.73
CA LEU A 134 -6.43 -14.75 -14.96
C LEU A 134 -5.33 -15.22 -14.02
N PHE A 135 -5.66 -15.50 -12.76
CA PHE A 135 -4.66 -15.63 -11.69
C PHE A 135 -4.64 -17.00 -11.00
N SER A 136 -5.41 -17.98 -11.48
CA SER A 136 -5.43 -19.35 -10.92
C SER A 136 -4.03 -19.93 -10.80
N ASP A 137 -3.18 -19.72 -11.80
CA ASP A 137 -1.88 -20.38 -11.92
C ASP A 137 -0.72 -19.52 -11.42
N ILE A 138 -0.99 -18.27 -11.08
CA ILE A 138 0.02 -17.32 -10.62
C ILE A 138 0.14 -17.43 -9.09
N ALA A 139 1.17 -18.16 -8.63
CA ALA A 139 1.41 -18.44 -7.22
C ALA A 139 1.46 -17.17 -6.33
N TYR A 140 2.03 -16.08 -6.85
CA TYR A 140 2.07 -14.79 -6.15
C TYR A 140 0.67 -14.28 -5.79
N MET A 141 -0.27 -14.33 -6.73
CA MET A 141 -1.63 -13.83 -6.54
C MET A 141 -2.45 -14.75 -5.64
N ARG A 142 -2.26 -16.08 -5.75
CA ARG A 142 -2.85 -17.03 -4.79
C ARG A 142 -2.40 -16.73 -3.37
N SER A 143 -1.09 -16.57 -3.16
CA SER A 143 -0.51 -16.25 -1.85
C SER A 143 -1.05 -14.92 -1.29
N LEU A 144 -1.20 -13.89 -2.13
CA LEU A 144 -1.82 -12.63 -1.72
C LEU A 144 -3.27 -12.80 -1.25
N VAL A 145 -4.09 -13.54 -2.00
CA VAL A 145 -5.49 -13.79 -1.62
C VAL A 145 -5.57 -14.57 -0.31
N GLU A 146 -4.72 -15.57 -0.12
CA GLU A 146 -4.64 -16.31 1.14
C GLU A 146 -4.20 -15.44 2.31
N GLY A 147 -3.18 -14.59 2.12
CA GLY A 147 -2.74 -13.64 3.13
C GLY A 147 -3.81 -12.61 3.50
N VAL A 148 -4.64 -12.19 2.54
CA VAL A 148 -5.81 -11.34 2.82
C VAL A 148 -6.85 -12.09 3.65
N ARG A 149 -7.14 -13.36 3.32
CA ARG A 149 -8.10 -14.18 4.07
C ARG A 149 -7.67 -14.46 5.51
N ARG A 150 -6.37 -14.64 5.73
CA ARG A 150 -5.79 -14.83 7.07
C ARG A 150 -5.71 -13.52 7.87
N GLY A 151 -5.80 -12.37 7.19
CA GLY A 151 -5.66 -11.04 7.80
C GLY A 151 -4.22 -10.52 7.87
N ASP A 152 -3.23 -11.33 7.49
CA ASP A 152 -1.80 -11.01 7.56
C ASP A 152 -1.39 -9.93 6.57
N ALA A 153 -1.98 -9.94 5.37
CA ALA A 153 -1.64 -8.99 4.30
C ALA A 153 -2.20 -7.57 4.56
N MET A 154 -3.09 -7.43 5.55
CA MET A 154 -3.96 -6.26 5.71
C MET A 154 -3.90 -5.65 7.11
N THR A 155 -2.81 -5.86 7.86
CA THR A 155 -2.61 -5.18 9.13
C THR A 155 -2.38 -3.69 8.89
N ASP A 156 -3.34 -2.85 9.29
CA ASP A 156 -3.25 -1.40 9.22
C ASP A 156 -2.39 -0.89 10.39
N LYS A 157 -1.08 -1.13 10.31
CA LYS A 157 -0.10 -0.72 11.33
C LYS A 157 -0.10 0.81 11.55
N ARG A 158 -0.61 1.59 10.57
CA ARG A 158 -0.68 3.06 10.63
C ARG A 158 -1.92 3.59 11.34
N ALA A 159 -2.95 2.78 11.58
CA ALA A 159 -4.09 3.20 12.38
C ALA A 159 -3.76 3.34 13.88
N HIS A 160 -2.71 2.64 14.37
CA HIS A 160 -2.28 2.68 15.77
C HIS A 160 -1.20 3.74 16.06
N ALA A 161 -0.39 4.09 15.07
CA ALA A 161 0.51 5.24 15.17
C ALA A 161 -0.29 6.51 14.92
N THR A 162 -0.84 7.10 15.98
CA THR A 162 -1.44 8.45 16.05
C THR A 162 -1.51 9.18 14.70
N LEU A 163 -2.71 9.25 14.11
CA LEU A 163 -3.06 10.29 13.15
C LEU A 163 -2.68 11.61 13.81
N ARG A 164 -1.47 12.12 13.51
CA ARG A 164 -0.94 13.32 14.13
C ARG A 164 -1.77 14.47 13.61
N VAL A 165 -2.81 14.80 14.37
CA VAL A 165 -3.46 16.09 14.35
C VAL A 165 -2.33 17.08 14.62
N ARG A 166 -1.86 17.75 13.57
CA ARG A 166 -1.01 18.92 13.73
C ARG A 166 -1.93 20.00 14.28
N GLY A 167 -2.14 19.96 15.60
CA GLY A 167 -2.74 21.06 16.33
C GLY A 167 -1.91 22.30 16.03
N GLY A 168 -2.58 23.33 15.52
CA GLY A 168 -1.95 24.61 15.20
C GLY A 168 -1.26 25.22 16.41
N ASN A 169 -0.20 25.97 16.13
CA ASN A 169 0.40 27.01 16.95
C ASN A 169 0.63 26.69 18.43
N GLY A 170 1.85 26.25 18.73
CA GLY A 170 2.47 26.42 20.03
C GLY A 170 3.97 26.53 19.83
N ALA A 171 4.47 27.76 19.70
CA ALA A 171 5.90 28.05 19.67
C ALA A 171 6.60 27.39 20.88
N PRO A 172 7.79 26.80 20.73
CA PRO A 172 8.54 26.31 21.87
C PRO A 172 8.99 27.52 22.71
N ALA A 173 8.38 27.69 23.88
CA ALA A 173 8.86 28.62 24.88
C ALA A 173 10.33 28.28 25.21
N LYS A 174 11.23 29.19 24.86
CA LYS A 174 12.64 29.16 25.26
C LYS A 174 12.68 29.07 26.78
N ARG A 175 13.17 27.95 27.33
CA ARG A 175 13.57 27.88 28.74
C ARG A 175 14.76 28.81 28.94
N ALA A 176 14.58 29.84 29.77
CA ALA A 176 15.64 30.73 30.21
C ALA A 176 16.66 29.98 31.10
N PRO A 177 17.95 30.36 31.10
CA PRO A 177 18.97 29.71 31.91
C PRO A 177 18.80 30.03 33.41
N ALA A 178 19.00 29.01 34.23
CA ALA A 178 19.01 29.10 35.69
C ALA A 178 20.15 30.02 36.16
N ARG A 179 19.79 31.09 36.88
CA ARG A 179 20.75 31.89 37.65
C ARG A 179 21.07 31.14 38.94
N ALA A 180 22.37 30.91 39.17
CA ALA A 180 22.93 30.62 40.47
C ALA A 180 22.57 31.74 41.48
N LYS A 181 22.21 31.35 42.70
CA LYS A 181 22.32 32.20 43.87
C LYS A 181 23.02 31.41 44.97
N GLU A 182 24.23 31.85 45.19
CA GLU A 182 25.15 31.58 46.29
C GLU A 182 24.75 32.47 47.47
N GLU A 183 24.85 31.89 48.68
CA GLU A 183 25.09 32.52 50.00
C GLU A 183 24.06 33.53 50.58
N ASP A 184 23.91 33.73 51.88
CA ASP A 184 24.19 33.01 53.13
C ASP A 184 23.53 33.87 54.24
N ARG A 185 23.28 33.25 55.40
CA ARG A 185 23.15 33.85 56.76
C ARG A 185 21.92 34.66 57.19
N SER A 186 21.26 34.02 58.17
CA SER A 186 21.17 34.46 59.58
C SER A 186 19.98 35.31 60.02
N SER A 187 19.10 34.67 60.79
CA SER A 187 18.64 35.07 62.14
C SER A 187 17.43 34.20 62.52
N VAL A 188 17.11 33.82 63.76
CA VAL A 188 17.66 34.01 65.10
C VAL A 188 16.90 32.98 65.97
N ARG A 189 17.57 32.39 66.96
CA ARG A 189 16.98 31.56 68.01
C ARG A 189 16.16 32.43 68.97
N CYS A 190 15.07 31.89 69.51
CA CYS A 190 14.35 32.48 70.64
C CYS A 190 14.47 31.58 71.88
N ILE A 191 14.81 32.25 73.01
CA ILE A 191 14.48 31.97 74.42
C ILE A 191 15.41 31.02 75.19
N GLY A 192 15.93 31.54 76.31
CA GLY A 192 16.68 30.84 77.36
C GLY A 192 17.75 31.72 77.97
#